data_AF-A0A0P9SIC6-F1
#
_entry.id   AF-A0A0P9SIC6-F1
#
_cell.length_a   1.000
_cell.length_b   1.000
_cell.length_c   1.000
_cell.angle_alpha   90.00
_cell.angle_beta   90.00
_cell.angle_gamma   90.00
#
_symmetry.space_group_name_H-M   'P 1'
#
loop_
_entity.id
_entity.type
_entity.pdbx_description
1 polymer ?
#
loop_
_entity_poly.entity_id
_entity_poly.type
_entity_poly.pdbx_seq_one_letter_code
_entity_poly.pdbx_strand_id
1 'polypeptide(L)'
;MTLSDALRRYKRDVSTTKAGQRWEELRLDKMDNELTFVGELIGNITADQIAEWRDLRLKKVSSPSVRRDMTLLSSVFEIAKREWKCCTINPVREVKRPSNGRPRDRRVSLSEVSALTTRLGFIEGVAPVTLQQELAYAFCWHLKQQ
;
A
#
# COMPACT_ATOMS: atom_id res chain seq x y z
N MET A 1 -11.87 -24.44 -6.64
CA MET A 1 -10.66 -23.58 -6.72
C MET A 1 -10.32 -23.13 -5.31
N THR A 2 -9.08 -23.35 -4.88
CA THR A 2 -8.62 -22.89 -3.56
C THR A 2 -8.34 -21.38 -3.57
N LEU A 3 -8.17 -20.76 -2.40
CA LEU A 3 -7.70 -19.37 -2.35
C LEU A 3 -6.28 -19.24 -2.91
N SER A 4 -5.39 -20.20 -2.65
CA SER A 4 -4.04 -20.23 -3.23
C SER A 4 -4.09 -20.19 -4.77
N ASP A 5 -4.93 -21.05 -5.36
CA ASP A 5 -5.13 -21.06 -6.82
C ASP A 5 -5.66 -19.72 -7.32
N ALA A 6 -6.60 -19.11 -6.59
CA ALA A 6 -7.20 -17.83 -6.94
C ALA A 6 -6.16 -16.69 -6.89
N LEU A 7 -5.29 -16.67 -5.89
CA LEU A 7 -4.20 -15.69 -5.76
C LEU A 7 -3.21 -15.83 -6.92
N ARG A 8 -2.79 -17.06 -7.23
CA ARG A 8 -1.87 -17.35 -8.35
C ARG A 8 -2.49 -17.02 -9.70
N ARG A 9 -3.78 -17.34 -9.89
CA ARG A 9 -4.52 -16.98 -11.09
C ARG A 9 -4.66 -15.47 -11.24
N TYR A 10 -4.99 -14.75 -10.16
CA TYR A 10 -5.07 -13.28 -10.17
C TYR A 10 -3.73 -12.66 -10.54
N LYS A 11 -2.64 -13.18 -9.97
CA LYS A 11 -1.27 -12.76 -10.27
C LYS A 11 -1.00 -12.81 -11.78
N ARG A 12 -1.29 -13.95 -12.40
CA ARG A 12 -1.05 -14.21 -13.83
C ARG A 12 -1.98 -13.40 -14.74
N ASP A 13 -3.27 -13.42 -14.47
CA ASP A 13 -4.30 -12.95 -15.41
C ASP A 13 -4.59 -11.43 -15.26
N VAL A 14 -4.29 -10.83 -14.10
CA VAL A 14 -4.73 -9.46 -13.77
C VAL A 14 -3.56 -8.55 -13.40
N SER A 15 -2.67 -8.99 -12.52
CA SER A 15 -1.59 -8.13 -12.01
C SER A 15 -0.58 -7.72 -13.08
N THR A 16 -0.36 -8.58 -14.08
CA THR A 16 0.51 -8.35 -15.25
C THR A 16 0.13 -7.13 -16.09
N THR A 17 -1.13 -6.69 -16.03
CA THR A 17 -1.63 -5.54 -16.80
C THR A 17 -1.48 -4.19 -16.09
N LYS A 18 -0.99 -4.18 -14.85
CA LYS A 18 -0.96 -2.97 -14.01
C LYS A 18 0.45 -2.40 -13.88
N ALA A 19 0.54 -1.07 -13.89
CA ALA A 19 1.80 -0.34 -13.65
C ALA A 19 2.47 -0.67 -12.30
N GLY A 20 1.72 -1.17 -11.32
CA GLY A 20 2.19 -1.60 -9.99
C GLY A 20 2.48 -3.10 -9.84
N GLN A 21 2.58 -3.86 -10.93
CA GLN A 21 2.67 -5.33 -10.97
C GLN A 21 3.62 -5.89 -9.89
N ARG A 22 4.90 -5.50 -9.92
CA ARG A 22 5.93 -6.05 -9.02
C ARG A 22 5.54 -6.00 -7.54
N TRP A 23 4.90 -4.91 -7.11
CA TRP A 23 4.48 -4.75 -5.72
C TRP A 23 3.21 -5.51 -5.37
N GLU A 24 2.30 -5.68 -6.32
CA GLU A 24 1.13 -6.55 -6.15
C GLU A 24 1.57 -8.01 -6.07
N GLU A 25 2.43 -8.47 -6.97
CA GLU A 25 2.96 -9.83 -6.99
C GLU A 25 3.61 -10.22 -5.67
N LEU A 26 4.50 -9.39 -5.14
CA LEU A 26 5.13 -9.62 -3.84
C LEU A 26 4.12 -9.69 -2.70
N ARG A 27 3.03 -8.91 -2.76
CA ARG A 27 1.95 -8.99 -1.75
C ARG A 27 1.11 -10.26 -1.91
N LEU A 28 0.79 -10.66 -3.14
CA LEU A 28 0.04 -11.89 -3.42
C LEU A 28 0.83 -13.11 -2.94
N ASP A 29 2.13 -13.17 -3.25
CA ASP A 29 3.01 -14.24 -2.78
C ASP A 29 3.10 -14.25 -1.25
N LYS A 30 3.20 -13.07 -0.63
CA LYS A 30 3.20 -12.96 0.83
C LYS A 30 1.86 -13.43 1.45
N MET A 31 0.73 -13.10 0.83
CA MET A 31 -0.58 -13.58 1.26
C MET A 31 -0.69 -15.10 1.13
N ASP A 32 -0.23 -15.68 0.02
CA ASP A 32 -0.23 -17.14 -0.21
C ASP A 32 0.58 -17.89 0.87
N ASN A 33 1.65 -17.27 1.38
CA ASN A 33 2.49 -17.87 2.42
C ASN A 33 2.01 -17.62 3.86
N GLU A 34 1.33 -16.51 4.14
CA GLU A 34 1.00 -16.10 5.51
C GLU A 34 -0.44 -16.39 5.94
N LEU A 35 -1.37 -16.51 5.00
CA LEU A 35 -2.77 -16.81 5.29
C LEU A 35 -2.90 -18.29 5.63
N THR A 36 -3.43 -18.60 6.81
CA THR A 36 -3.58 -19.99 7.29
C THR A 36 -4.60 -20.80 6.51
N PHE A 37 -5.56 -20.13 5.83
CA PHE A 37 -6.68 -20.72 5.12
C PHE A 37 -6.54 -20.69 3.58
N VAL A 38 -5.33 -20.47 3.04
CA VAL A 38 -5.13 -20.45 1.56
C VAL A 38 -5.45 -21.76 0.87
N GLY A 39 -5.33 -22.88 1.57
CA GLY A 39 -5.66 -24.21 1.04
C GLY A 39 -7.17 -24.47 0.97
N GLU A 40 -8.00 -23.65 1.62
CA GLU A 40 -9.45 -23.80 1.60
C GLU A 40 -10.04 -23.34 0.27
N LEU A 41 -11.23 -23.85 -0.06
CA LEU A 41 -11.99 -23.39 -1.21
C LEU A 41 -12.34 -21.91 -1.01
N ILE A 42 -12.10 -21.09 -2.04
CA ILE A 42 -12.36 -19.64 -1.95
C ILE A 42 -13.81 -19.31 -1.60
N GLY A 43 -14.76 -20.15 -1.99
CA GLY A 43 -16.18 -20.01 -1.65
C GLY A 43 -16.53 -20.30 -0.19
N ASN A 44 -15.66 -20.96 0.57
CA ASN A 44 -15.90 -21.32 1.97
C ASN A 44 -15.30 -20.33 2.96
N ILE A 45 -14.50 -19.37 2.49
CA ILE A 45 -13.81 -18.41 3.35
C ILE A 45 -14.82 -17.46 3.98
N THR A 46 -14.75 -17.33 5.29
CA THR A 46 -15.69 -16.54 6.09
C THR A 46 -15.15 -15.14 6.40
N ALA A 47 -16.04 -14.23 6.78
CA ALA A 47 -15.66 -12.90 7.25
C ALA A 47 -14.81 -12.96 8.54
N ASP A 48 -15.07 -13.95 9.40
CA ASP A 48 -14.33 -14.14 10.66
C ASP A 48 -12.86 -14.51 10.41
N GLN A 49 -12.59 -15.41 9.45
CA GLN A 49 -11.22 -15.73 9.03
C GLN A 49 -10.47 -14.49 8.51
N ILE A 50 -11.15 -13.64 7.74
CA ILE A 50 -10.57 -12.38 7.25
C ILE A 50 -10.35 -11.37 8.39
N ALA A 51 -11.26 -11.30 9.37
CA ALA A 51 -11.13 -10.41 10.53
C ALA A 51 -9.98 -10.84 11.43
N GLU A 52 -9.84 -12.13 11.71
CA GLU A 52 -8.72 -12.69 12.46
C GLU A 52 -7.38 -12.38 11.78
N TRP A 53 -7.28 -12.62 10.47
CA TRP A 53 -6.09 -12.27 9.70
C TRP A 53 -5.77 -10.78 9.79
N ARG A 54 -6.77 -9.89 9.63
CA ARG A 54 -6.60 -8.43 9.76
C ARG A 54 -6.00 -8.08 11.12
N ASP A 55 -6.52 -8.66 12.19
CA ASP A 55 -6.10 -8.34 13.57
C ASP A 55 -4.70 -8.88 13.88
N LEU A 56 -4.37 -10.08 13.41
CA LEU A 56 -3.00 -10.60 13.45
C LEU A 56 -2.03 -9.71 12.66
N ARG A 57 -2.48 -9.16 11.53
CA ARG A 57 -1.66 -8.31 10.68
C ARG A 57 -1.42 -6.93 11.29
N LEU A 58 -2.42 -6.36 11.96
CA LEU A 58 -2.31 -5.09 12.68
C LEU A 58 -1.28 -5.12 13.82
N LYS A 59 -0.97 -6.31 14.36
CA LYS A 59 0.12 -6.48 15.34
C LYS A 59 1.52 -6.38 14.73
N LYS A 60 1.65 -6.59 13.41
CA LYS A 60 2.94 -6.67 12.70
C LYS A 60 3.23 -5.45 11.82
N VAL A 61 2.21 -4.81 11.27
CA VAL A 61 2.37 -3.71 10.32
C VAL A 61 1.37 -2.58 10.57
N SER A 62 1.66 -1.40 10.01
CA SER A 62 0.80 -0.22 10.14
C SER A 62 -0.57 -0.38 9.46
N SER A 63 -1.60 0.28 10.00
CA SER A 63 -2.97 0.24 9.48
C SER A 63 -3.11 0.56 7.99
N PRO A 64 -2.38 1.54 7.40
CA PRO A 64 -2.41 1.76 5.95
C PRO A 64 -1.89 0.57 5.14
N SER A 65 -0.92 -0.19 5.68
CA SER A 65 -0.40 -1.39 5.02
C SER A 65 -1.46 -2.49 5.01
N VAL A 66 -2.09 -2.77 6.15
CA VAL A 66 -3.20 -3.73 6.24
C VAL A 66 -4.35 -3.34 5.31
N ARG A 67 -4.68 -2.05 5.19
CA ARG A 67 -5.72 -1.57 4.27
C ARG A 67 -5.39 -1.87 2.81
N ARG A 68 -4.13 -1.72 2.38
CA ARG A 68 -3.71 -2.06 1.02
C ARG A 68 -3.83 -3.55 0.77
N ASP A 69 -3.40 -4.36 1.73
CA ASP A 69 -3.53 -5.82 1.69
C ASP A 69 -5.02 -6.22 1.56
N MET A 70 -5.91 -5.66 2.39
CA MET A 70 -7.36 -5.88 2.30
C MET A 70 -7.96 -5.43 0.95
N THR A 71 -7.49 -4.32 0.37
CA THR A 71 -7.96 -3.87 -0.96
C THR A 71 -7.60 -4.89 -2.05
N LEU A 72 -6.37 -5.38 -2.03
CA LEU A 72 -5.90 -6.36 -3.00
C LEU A 72 -6.68 -7.67 -2.85
N LEU A 73 -6.81 -8.19 -1.63
CA LEU A 73 -7.58 -9.40 -1.36
C LEU A 73 -9.05 -9.25 -1.76
N SER A 74 -9.67 -8.11 -1.44
CA SER A 74 -11.06 -7.83 -1.86
C SER A 74 -11.21 -7.85 -3.39
N SER A 75 -10.21 -7.38 -4.13
CA SER A 75 -10.20 -7.39 -5.60
C SER A 75 -10.08 -8.82 -6.16
N VAL A 76 -9.30 -9.69 -5.52
CA VAL A 76 -9.22 -11.12 -5.86
C VAL A 76 -10.59 -11.78 -5.71
N PHE A 77 -11.28 -11.56 -4.58
CA PHE A 77 -12.62 -12.09 -4.35
C PHE A 77 -13.68 -11.53 -5.32
N GLU A 78 -13.58 -10.25 -5.71
CA GLU A 78 -14.50 -9.70 -6.72
C GLU A 78 -14.35 -10.39 -8.08
N ILE A 79 -13.12 -10.64 -8.53
CA ILE A 79 -12.89 -11.34 -9.79
C ILE A 79 -13.29 -12.81 -9.68
N ALA A 80 -12.98 -13.46 -8.56
CA ALA A 80 -13.40 -14.83 -8.30
C ALA A 80 -14.92 -14.99 -8.33
N LYS A 81 -15.65 -13.99 -7.83
CA LYS A 81 -17.11 -13.94 -7.88
C LYS A 81 -17.65 -13.64 -9.28
N ARG A 82 -17.15 -12.59 -9.93
CA ARG A 82 -17.74 -12.06 -11.18
C ARG A 82 -17.34 -12.86 -12.40
N GLU A 83 -16.07 -13.19 -12.51
CA GLU A 83 -15.49 -13.81 -13.71
C GLU A 83 -15.38 -15.31 -13.55
N TRP A 84 -14.81 -15.78 -12.43
CA TRP A 84 -14.51 -17.20 -12.26
C TRP A 84 -15.65 -18.02 -11.66
N LYS A 85 -16.70 -17.34 -11.15
CA LYS A 85 -17.88 -17.95 -10.52
C LYS A 85 -17.53 -18.97 -9.42
N CYS A 86 -16.41 -18.75 -8.73
CA CYS A 86 -15.88 -19.68 -7.71
C CYS A 86 -16.33 -19.34 -6.29
N CYS A 87 -16.94 -18.17 -6.08
CA CYS A 87 -17.57 -17.77 -4.84
C CYS A 87 -18.78 -16.87 -5.12
N THR A 88 -19.75 -16.84 -4.19
CA THR A 88 -20.97 -16.03 -4.34
C THR A 88 -20.85 -14.69 -3.62
N ILE A 89 -20.03 -14.63 -2.57
CA ILE A 89 -19.84 -13.46 -1.72
C ILE A 89 -18.38 -13.06 -1.65
N ASN A 90 -18.14 -11.81 -1.25
CA ASN A 90 -16.82 -11.27 -0.97
C ASN A 90 -16.71 -11.04 0.55
N PRO A 91 -16.18 -12.00 1.34
CA PRO A 91 -16.12 -11.89 2.80
C PRO A 91 -15.28 -10.70 3.26
N VAL A 92 -14.35 -10.22 2.44
CA VAL A 92 -13.49 -9.06 2.77
C VAL A 92 -14.30 -7.77 2.89
N ARG A 93 -15.45 -7.65 2.20
CA ARG A 93 -16.32 -6.47 2.29
C ARG A 93 -17.12 -6.41 3.58
N GLU A 94 -17.38 -7.55 4.19
CA GLU A 94 -18.08 -7.67 5.48
C GLU A 94 -17.17 -7.31 6.66
N VAL A 95 -15.85 -7.27 6.45
CA VAL A 95 -14.88 -6.93 7.49
C VAL A 95 -14.57 -5.44 7.51
N LYS A 96 -14.79 -4.81 8.67
CA LYS A 96 -14.43 -3.41 8.91
C LYS A 96 -12.95 -3.17 8.63
N ARG A 97 -12.65 -2.18 7.80
CA ARG A 97 -11.27 -1.79 7.47
C ARG A 97 -10.62 -1.04 8.64
N PRO A 98 -9.31 -1.23 8.87
CA PRO A 98 -8.55 -0.44 9.84
C PRO A 98 -8.61 1.06 9.55
N SER A 99 -8.42 1.92 10.55
CA SER A 99 -8.33 3.37 10.33
C SER A 99 -7.11 3.72 9.46
N ASN A 100 -7.23 4.72 8.58
CA ASN A 100 -6.08 5.24 7.80
C ASN A 100 -5.08 6.02 8.68
N GLY A 101 -5.43 6.32 9.93
CA GLY A 101 -4.67 7.21 10.80
C GLY A 101 -4.75 8.67 10.33
N ARG A 102 -4.12 9.59 11.08
CA ARG A 102 -3.93 10.97 10.61
C ARG A 102 -2.96 10.95 9.42
N PRO A 103 -3.25 11.67 8.32
CA PRO A 103 -2.25 11.96 7.32
C PRO A 103 -0.99 12.50 8.00
N ARG A 104 0.19 12.05 7.56
CA ARG A 104 1.46 12.60 8.05
C ARG A 104 1.73 13.90 7.29
N ASP A 105 0.96 14.93 7.57
CA ASP A 105 1.27 16.29 7.09
C ASP A 105 2.18 16.95 8.12
N ARG A 106 3.48 16.74 7.96
CA ARG A 106 4.50 17.51 8.67
C ARG A 106 5.09 18.52 7.70
N ARG A 107 4.81 19.80 7.91
CA ARG A 107 5.54 20.89 7.25
C ARG A 107 6.95 20.96 7.82
N VAL A 108 7.94 21.24 6.97
CA VAL A 108 9.33 21.45 7.40
C VAL A 108 9.39 22.75 8.20
N SER A 109 10.00 22.74 9.39
CA SER A 109 10.11 23.96 10.20
C SER A 109 11.15 24.92 9.62
N LEU A 110 11.05 26.21 9.95
CA LEU A 110 12.05 27.20 9.53
C LEU A 110 13.48 26.86 10.02
N SER A 111 13.60 26.25 11.19
CA SER A 111 14.90 25.78 11.71
C SER A 111 15.48 24.63 10.87
N GLU A 112 14.65 23.71 10.39
CA GLU A 112 15.07 22.64 9.48
C GLU A 112 15.43 23.18 8.10
N VAL A 113 14.66 24.14 7.58
CA VAL A 113 14.99 24.83 6.33
C VAL A 113 16.36 25.48 6.44
N SER A 114 16.61 26.24 7.52
CA SER A 114 17.90 26.91 7.75
C SER A 114 19.06 25.91 7.87
N ALA A 115 18.86 24.80 8.59
CA ALA A 115 19.88 23.76 8.71
C ALA A 115 20.19 23.11 7.34
N LEU A 116 19.18 22.84 6.52
CA LEU A 116 19.33 22.26 5.19
C LEU A 116 20.03 23.23 4.22
N THR A 117 19.60 24.49 4.15
CA THR A 117 20.22 25.48 3.26
C THR A 117 21.66 25.77 3.65
N THR A 118 21.95 25.87 4.94
CA THR A 118 23.32 26.03 5.45
C THR A 118 24.20 24.84 5.06
N ARG A 119 23.71 23.61 5.22
CA ARG A 119 24.47 22.41 4.87
C ARG A 119 24.74 22.27 3.37
N LEU A 120 23.79 22.71 2.55
CA LEU A 120 23.87 22.73 1.09
C LEU A 120 24.64 23.96 0.55
N GLY A 121 25.12 24.85 1.44
CA GLY A 121 25.84 26.06 1.07
C GLY A 121 25.01 27.06 0.26
N PHE A 122 23.68 27.02 0.41
CA PHE A 122 22.76 27.92 -0.28
C PHE A 122 22.63 29.22 0.50
N ILE A 123 22.87 30.35 -0.19
CA ILE A 123 22.71 31.70 0.33
C ILE A 123 21.61 32.37 -0.46
N GLU A 124 20.58 32.87 0.22
CA GLU A 124 19.46 33.55 -0.44
C GLU A 124 19.95 34.83 -1.13
N GLY A 125 19.56 35.00 -2.40
CA GLY A 125 19.98 36.14 -3.23
C GLY A 125 21.26 35.93 -4.04
N VAL A 126 22.01 34.83 -3.82
CA VAL A 126 23.15 34.45 -4.66
C VAL A 126 22.73 33.36 -5.64
N ALA A 127 23.14 33.50 -6.91
CA ALA A 127 22.86 32.48 -7.92
C ALA A 127 23.54 31.16 -7.55
N PRO A 128 22.81 30.02 -7.51
CA PRO A 128 23.39 28.73 -7.19
C PRO A 128 24.38 28.32 -8.30
N VAL A 129 25.55 27.81 -7.90
CA VAL A 129 26.62 27.34 -8.79
C VAL A 129 26.85 25.83 -8.72
N THR A 130 26.30 25.18 -7.69
CA THR A 130 26.38 23.72 -7.50
C THR A 130 24.99 23.09 -7.53
N LEU A 131 24.92 21.82 -7.94
CA LEU A 131 23.68 21.01 -7.90
C LEU A 131 23.02 21.02 -6.50
N GLN A 132 23.80 21.07 -5.43
CA GLN A 132 23.29 21.13 -4.06
C GLN A 132 22.57 22.46 -3.75
N GLN A 133 23.11 23.57 -4.25
CA GLN A 133 22.50 24.89 -4.09
C GLN A 133 21.25 25.05 -4.98
N GLU A 134 21.23 24.46 -6.18
CA GLU A 134 20.04 24.43 -7.05
C GLU A 134 18.89 23.63 -6.40
N LEU A 135 19.20 22.48 -5.78
CA LEU A 135 18.22 21.70 -5.03
C LEU A 135 17.66 22.49 -3.84
N ALA A 136 18.52 23.19 -3.09
CA ALA A 136 18.10 24.05 -1.99
C ALA A 136 17.20 25.20 -2.48
N TYR A 137 17.52 25.79 -3.64
CA TYR A 137 16.70 26.83 -4.26
C TYR A 137 15.31 26.30 -4.65
N ALA A 138 15.22 25.17 -5.35
CA ALA A 138 13.96 24.55 -5.75
C ALA A 138 13.10 24.18 -4.52
N PHE A 139 13.75 23.66 -3.47
CA PHE A 139 13.11 23.35 -2.19
C PHE A 139 12.52 24.60 -1.53
N CYS A 140 13.30 25.67 -1.39
CA CYS A 140 12.84 26.95 -0.82
C CYS A 140 11.74 27.60 -1.67
N TRP A 141 11.84 27.53 -2.99
CA TRP A 141 10.83 28.03 -3.92
C TRP A 141 9.49 27.32 -3.73
N HIS A 142 9.50 25.99 -3.61
CA HIS A 142 8.27 25.22 -3.39
C HIS A 142 7.63 25.51 -2.03
N LEU A 143 8.43 25.69 -0.97
CA LEU A 143 7.91 26.04 0.35
C LEU A 143 7.21 27.41 0.38
N LYS A 144 7.62 28.36 -0.48
CA LYS A 144 6.99 29.69 -0.60
C LYS A 144 5.65 29.68 -1.37
N GLN A 145 5.30 28.58 -2.05
CA GLN A 145 4.05 28.44 -2.82
C GLN A 145 2.92 27.69 -2.09
N GLN A 146 3.15 27.19 -0.87
CA GLN A 146 2.19 26.47 -0.02
C GLN A 146 1.63 27.32 1.12
#